data_AF-A0A1F9YPK9-F1
#
_entry.id   AF-A0A1F9YPK9-F1
#
_cell.length_a   1.000
_cell.length_b   1.000
_cell.length_c   1.000
_cell.angle_alpha   90.00
_cell.angle_beta   90.00
_cell.angle_gamma   90.00
#
_symmetry.space_group_name_H-M   'P 1'
#
loop_
_entity.id
_entity.type
_entity.pdbx_description
1 polymer ?
#
loop_
_entity_poly.entity_id
_entity_poly.type
_entity_poly.pdbx_seq_one_letter_code
_entity_poly.pdbx_strand_id
1 'polypeptide(L)' 'MSQEDLSEPIPREVAERLCGEIAAVKGKKLFSQCWGCLKFSKGDFSKMCAANGPGFRGCKLVNKRYDETRNAR' A
#
# COMPACT_ATOMS: atom_id res chain seq x y z
N MET A 1 -28.61 5.85 -6.32
CA MET A 1 -27.57 4.96 -6.89
C MET A 1 -26.25 5.67 -6.71
N SER A 2 -25.60 5.49 -5.55
CA SER A 2 -24.28 6.07 -5.31
C SER A 2 -23.25 5.16 -5.96
N GLN A 3 -22.80 5.54 -7.15
CA GLN A 3 -21.59 5.00 -7.73
C GLN A 3 -20.42 5.57 -6.92
N GLU A 4 -20.10 4.93 -5.81
CA GLU A 4 -18.84 5.18 -5.10
C GLU A 4 -17.72 4.50 -5.90
N ASP A 5 -17.20 5.31 -6.81
CA ASP A 5 -15.84 5.33 -7.34
C ASP A 5 -14.88 4.27 -6.75
N LEU A 6 -14.58 3.26 -7.58
CA LEU A 6 -13.56 2.25 -7.34
C LEU A 6 -12.11 2.82 -7.24
N SER A 7 -11.95 4.15 -7.15
CA SER A 7 -10.66 4.85 -7.08
C SER A 7 -10.51 5.79 -5.87
N GLU A 8 -11.34 5.63 -4.83
CA GLU A 8 -11.21 6.44 -3.61
C GLU A 8 -9.74 6.46 -3.11
N PRO A 9 -9.16 7.65 -2.91
CA PRO A 9 -7.79 7.78 -2.45
C PRO A 9 -7.65 7.12 -1.08
N ILE A 10 -6.58 6.35 -0.91
CA ILE A 10 -6.28 5.73 0.39
C ILE A 10 -5.73 6.84 1.30
N PRO A 11 -6.30 7.08 2.49
CA PRO A 11 -5.72 8.03 3.43
C PRO A 11 -4.27 7.65 3.73
N ARG A 12 -3.37 8.65 3.76
CA ARG A 12 -1.92 8.42 3.94
C ARG A 12 -1.61 7.51 5.13
N GLU A 13 -2.23 7.79 6.27
CA GLU A 13 -2.08 7.00 7.51
C GLU A 13 -2.48 5.52 7.32
N VAL A 14 -3.54 5.26 6.56
CA VAL A 14 -4.00 3.91 6.27
C VAL A 14 -3.04 3.23 5.29
N ALA A 15 -2.62 3.93 4.24
CA ALA A 15 -1.67 3.41 3.27
C ALA A 15 -0.31 3.05 3.92
N GLU A 16 0.17 3.91 4.84
CA GLU A 16 1.39 3.68 5.61
C GLU A 16 1.26 2.46 6.54
N ARG A 17 0.16 2.37 7.30
CA ARG A 17 -0.13 1.22 8.16
C ARG A 17 -0.16 -0.08 7.36
N LEU A 18 -0.93 -0.12 6.27
CA LEU A 18 -1.05 -1.29 5.41
C LEU A 18 0.29 -1.67 4.77
N CYS A 19 1.06 -0.68 4.32
CA CYS A 19 2.40 -0.91 3.79
C CYS A 19 3.33 -1.53 4.85
N GLY A 20 3.28 -1.06 6.10
CA GLY A 20 4.01 -1.61 7.23
C GLY A 20 3.64 -3.07 7.54
N GLU A 21 2.34 -3.39 7.57
CA GLU A 21 1.85 -4.76 7.78
C GLU A 21 2.32 -5.71 6.66
N ILE A 22 2.19 -5.29 5.40
CA ILE A 22 2.62 -6.08 4.25
C ILE A 22 4.14 -6.25 4.23
N ALA A 23 4.88 -5.19 4.57
CA ALA A 23 6.33 -5.20 4.72
C ALA A 23 6.81 -6.15 5.83
N ALA A 24 6.11 -6.22 6.97
CA ALA A 24 6.48 -7.12 8.06
C ALA A 24 6.43 -8.60 7.65
N VAL A 25 5.48 -8.96 6.78
CA VAL A 25 5.29 -10.34 6.28
C VAL A 25 6.14 -10.62 5.04
N LYS A 26 6.09 -9.74 4.03
CA LYS A 26 6.74 -9.96 2.72
C LYS A 26 8.13 -9.35 2.61
N GLY A 27 8.43 -8.30 3.35
CA GLY A 27 9.72 -7.61 3.32
C GLY A 27 10.90 -8.45 3.80
N LYS A 28 10.66 -9.58 4.47
CA LYS A 28 11.69 -10.56 4.84
C LYS A 28 12.06 -11.52 3.70
N LYS A 29 11.23 -11.62 2.65
CA LYS A 29 11.50 -12.47 1.48
C LYS A 29 12.42 -11.73 0.52
N LEU A 30 13.67 -12.20 0.42
CA LEU A 30 14.62 -11.79 -0.61
C LEU A 30 13.98 -11.91 -2.00
N PHE A 31 14.26 -10.94 -2.88
CA PHE A 31 13.67 -10.81 -4.23
C PHE A 31 12.16 -10.53 -4.28
N SER A 32 11.50 -10.28 -3.15
CA SER A 32 10.12 -9.79 -3.19
C SER A 32 10.06 -8.30 -3.53
N GLN A 33 8.95 -7.88 -4.14
CA GLN A 33 8.67 -6.47 -4.44
C GLN A 33 8.74 -5.58 -3.17
N CYS A 34 8.30 -6.09 -2.01
CA CYS A 34 8.35 -5.36 -0.75
C CYS A 34 9.78 -5.26 -0.19
N TRP A 35 10.59 -6.32 -0.32
CA TRP A 35 12.01 -6.26 0.07
C TRP A 35 12.76 -5.21 -0.74
N GLY A 36 12.55 -5.19 -2.07
CA GLY A 36 13.12 -4.16 -2.95
C GLY A 36 12.67 -2.77 -2.54
N CYS A 37 11.35 -2.56 -2.42
CA CYS A 37 10.80 -1.26 -2.00
C CYS A 37 11.38 -0.79 -0.67
N LEU A 38 11.40 -1.63 0.37
CA LEU A 38 11.97 -1.25 1.69
C LEU A 38 13.45 -0.90 1.60
N LYS A 39 14.22 -1.67 0.82
CA LYS A 39 15.66 -1.46 0.63
C LYS A 39 15.95 -0.14 -0.08
N PHE A 40 15.19 0.21 -1.12
CA PHE A 40 15.35 1.47 -1.87
C PHE A 40 14.81 2.68 -1.11
N SER A 41 13.67 2.54 -0.43
CA SER A 41 13.04 3.62 0.32
C SER A 41 13.70 3.87 1.68
N LYS A 42 14.57 2.97 2.15
CA LYS A 42 15.21 3.02 3.50
C LYS A 42 14.19 3.14 4.64
N GLY A 43 12.99 2.59 4.46
CA GLY A 43 11.89 2.71 5.42
C GLY A 43 11.08 4.01 5.36
N ASP A 44 11.39 4.94 4.45
CA ASP A 44 10.63 6.18 4.27
C ASP A 44 9.40 5.95 3.39
N PHE A 45 8.19 6.12 3.95
CA PHE A 45 6.93 5.88 3.25
C PHE A 45 6.77 6.77 2.00
N SER A 46 7.26 8.01 2.03
CA SER A 46 7.15 8.96 0.91
C SER A 46 7.94 8.51 -0.32
N LYS A 47 8.91 7.61 -0.12
CA LYS A 47 9.73 7.01 -1.18
C LYS A 47 9.26 5.60 -1.55
N MET A 48 8.20 5.09 -0.93
CA MET A 48 7.67 3.75 -1.20
C MET A 48 6.75 3.73 -2.41
N CYS A 49 6.60 2.54 -3.01
CA CYS A 49 5.70 2.32 -4.13
C CYS A 49 4.27 2.83 -3.85
N ALA A 50 3.78 2.69 -2.61
CA ALA A 50 2.44 3.15 -2.25
C ALA A 50 2.27 4.67 -2.41
N ALA A 51 3.26 5.47 -1.99
CA ALA A 51 3.24 6.93 -2.06
C ALA A 51 3.50 7.49 -3.46
N ASN A 52 4.06 6.69 -4.38
CA ASN A 52 4.40 7.13 -5.74
C ASN A 52 3.20 7.16 -6.72
N GLY A 53 2.00 6.75 -6.28
CA GLY A 53 0.79 6.77 -7.11
C GLY A 53 -0.23 7.81 -6.62
N PRO A 54 -1.12 8.30 -7.50
CA PRO A 54 -2.20 9.20 -7.12
C PRO A 54 -3.07 8.56 -6.04
N GLY A 55 -3.41 9.33 -5.00
CA GLY A 55 -4.24 8.85 -3.88
C GLY A 55 -3.59 7.73 -3.06
N PHE A 56 -2.26 7.68 -2.99
CA PHE A 56 -1.50 6.63 -2.28
C PHE A 56 -1.80 5.20 -2.77
N ARG A 57 -2.28 5.07 -4.02
CA ARG A 57 -2.60 3.80 -4.68
C ARG A 57 -1.46 3.25 -5.56
N GLY A 58 -0.21 3.66 -5.32
CA GLY A 58 0.92 3.25 -6.17
C GLY A 58 1.38 1.81 -5.98
N CYS A 59 0.85 1.07 -4.98
CA CYS A 59 1.21 -0.31 -4.71
C CYS A 59 -0.01 -1.23 -4.76
N LYS A 60 -0.03 -2.17 -5.72
CA LYS A 60 -1.12 -3.15 -5.88
C LYS A 60 -1.43 -3.96 -4.61
N LEU A 61 -0.42 -4.24 -3.79
CA LEU A 61 -0.60 -4.99 -2.53
C LEU A 61 -1.35 -4.18 -1.48
N VAL A 62 -1.01 -2.88 -1.36
CA VAL A 62 -1.68 -1.95 -0.44
C VAL A 62 -3.12 -1.73 -0.91
N ASN A 63 -3.32 -1.48 -2.21
CA ASN A 63 -4.64 -1.30 -2.79
C ASN A 63 -5.53 -2.51 -2.53
N LYS A 64 -5.04 -3.71 -2.87
CA LYS A 64 -5.78 -4.96 -2.65
C LYS A 64 -6.19 -5.12 -1.18
N ARG A 65 -5.28 -4.88 -0.24
CA ARG A 65 -5.58 -5.00 1.19
C ARG A 65 -6.60 -3.95 1.65
N TYR A 66 -6.50 -2.72 1.16
CA TYR A 66 -7.44 -1.65 1.46
C TYR A 66 -8.84 -1.99 0.93
N ASP A 67 -8.93 -2.41 -0.32
CA ASP A 67 -10.19 -2.79 -0.96
C ASP A 67 -10.82 -4.02 -0.27
N GLU A 68 -10.03 -5.02 0.14
CA GLU A 68 -10.47 -6.15 0.98
C GLU A 68 -11.03 -5.68 2.33
N THR A 69 -10.36 -4.73 2.99
CA THR A 69 -10.79 -4.19 4.29
C THR A 69 -12.07 -3.37 4.16
N ARG A 70 -12.24 -2.65 3.05
CA ARG A 70 -13.45 -1.86 2.76
C ARG A 70 -14.64 -2.71 2.37
N ASN A 71 -14.43 -3.78 1.59
CA ASN A 71 -15.50 -4.69 1.14
C ASN A 71 -15.93 -5.70 2.22
N ALA A 72 -15.17 -5.85 3.31
CA ALA A 72 -15.57 -6.63 4.47
C ALA A 72 -16.48 -5.86 5.46
N ARG A 73 -16.77 -4.59 5.17
CA ARG A 73 -17.79 -3.77 5.87
C ARG A 73 -19.09 -3.75 5.07
#